data_AF-A0A9D6N441-F1
#
_entry.id   AF-A0A9D6N441-F1
#
_cell.length_a   1.000
_cell.length_b   1.000
_cell.length_c   1.000
_cell.angle_alpha   90.00
_cell.angle_beta   90.00
_cell.angle_gamma   90.00
#
_symmetry.space_group_name_H-M   'P 1'
#
loop_
_entity.id
_entity.type
_entity.pdbx_description
1 polymer ?
#
loop_
_entity_poly.entity_id
_entity_poly.type
_entity_poly.pdbx_seq_one_letter_code
_entity_poly.pdbx_strand_id
1 'polypeptide(L)'
;MNSVDPNGALTLVTPSLLDSAVLGDGSDGAVVFNGTSTVLGLVPSSKSYTLTRSIFCASIRIDPTVTVLANGYKLFCVGTMVVNGTLSCDGGKGDDAVASSSGFGGAGGAANESGGGGAGGAGAVGSNSVINPGGDAPALALSRFGGLGGGGGANSSGSIAGGQAGASTSIAGARILSQQVLMGNLSIMGGSGGGGGSGGLGVPAGTAGGGGGGGGGGGGLLAIFSADLVLGAGGLITARGGNGGKGGDGSGGAEGGSGGGGGGGGGIIIACNNFVGTTAALPVSAGALGAKGSPGTNQHDGNAGVAGKGALYNATTKTWTNW
;
A
#
# COMPACT_ATOMS: atom_id res chain seq x y z
N MET A 1 6.52 15.49 -34.90
CA MET A 1 6.37 15.93 -36.30
C MET A 1 6.74 17.39 -36.34
N ASN A 2 7.73 17.77 -37.15
CA ASN A 2 8.04 19.18 -37.34
C ASN A 2 6.94 19.78 -38.21
N SER A 3 6.25 20.80 -37.68
CA SER A 3 5.32 21.61 -38.47
C SER A 3 6.10 22.85 -38.90
N VAL A 4 6.21 23.04 -40.21
CA VAL A 4 6.71 24.29 -40.76
C VAL A 4 5.49 25.19 -40.89
N ASP A 5 5.56 26.39 -40.32
CA ASP A 5 4.49 27.37 -40.48
C ASP A 5 4.46 27.91 -41.93
N PRO A 6 3.41 28.65 -42.33
CA PRO A 6 3.31 29.20 -43.68
C PRO A 6 4.43 30.18 -44.07
N ASN A 7 5.21 30.66 -43.10
CA ASN A 7 6.32 31.60 -43.30
C ASN A 7 7.69 30.91 -43.35
N GLY A 8 7.73 29.57 -43.32
CA GLY A 8 8.98 28.81 -43.33
C GLY A 8 9.68 28.75 -41.98
N ALA A 9 9.06 29.21 -40.89
CA ALA A 9 9.61 29.04 -39.56
C ALA A 9 9.41 27.58 -39.14
N LEU A 10 10.53 26.88 -38.89
CA LEU A 10 10.51 25.56 -38.29
C LEU A 10 9.98 25.71 -36.87
N THR A 11 8.70 25.43 -36.66
CA THR A 11 8.16 25.29 -35.31
C THR A 11 8.60 23.92 -34.83
N LEU A 12 9.72 23.90 -34.12
CA LEU A 12 10.20 22.71 -33.44
C LEU A 12 9.18 22.41 -32.34
N VAL A 13 8.19 21.60 -32.67
CA VAL A 13 7.34 20.93 -31.68
C VAL A 13 8.25 19.91 -31.00
N THR A 14 9.06 20.39 -30.06
CA THR A 14 9.72 19.52 -29.10
C THR A 14 8.60 18.71 -28.45
N PRO A 15 8.70 17.37 -28.36
CA PRO A 15 7.74 16.61 -27.59
C PRO A 15 7.73 17.25 -26.20
N SER A 16 6.59 17.81 -25.80
CA SER A 16 6.59 18.71 -24.64
C SER A 16 7.02 17.90 -23.43
N LEU A 17 8.25 18.12 -22.98
CA LEU A 17 8.74 17.52 -21.77
C LEU A 17 7.85 18.03 -20.63
N LEU A 18 7.82 17.29 -19.52
CA LEU A 18 7.31 17.81 -18.28
C LEU A 18 7.99 19.15 -18.01
N ASP A 19 7.18 20.15 -17.67
CA ASP A 19 7.71 21.43 -17.21
C ASP A 19 8.63 21.17 -16.00
N SER A 20 9.75 21.88 -15.94
CA SER A 20 10.58 21.99 -14.74
C SER A 20 9.75 22.18 -13.46
N ALA A 21 8.66 22.96 -13.51
CA ALA A 21 7.75 23.16 -12.39
C ALA A 21 7.07 21.88 -11.88
N VAL A 22 6.95 20.83 -12.72
CA VAL A 22 6.40 19.52 -12.35
C VAL A 22 7.48 18.58 -11.81
N LEU A 23 8.72 18.73 -12.27
CA LEU A 23 9.85 17.86 -11.94
C LEU A 23 10.62 18.28 -10.67
N GLY A 24 10.29 19.44 -10.11
CA GLY A 24 11.00 20.05 -8.98
C GLY A 24 12.11 21.00 -9.42
N ASP A 25 12.89 21.50 -8.45
CA ASP A 25 13.95 22.48 -8.69
C ASP A 25 15.37 21.90 -8.58
N GLY A 26 15.51 20.65 -8.11
CA GLY A 26 16.80 20.00 -7.92
C GLY A 26 17.60 20.50 -6.69
N SER A 27 16.98 21.25 -5.79
CA SER A 27 17.61 21.85 -4.60
C SER A 27 18.27 20.85 -3.64
N ASP A 28 17.85 19.58 -3.65
CA ASP A 28 18.46 18.50 -2.86
C ASP A 28 19.69 17.88 -3.53
N GLY A 29 20.07 18.34 -4.72
CA GLY A 29 21.27 17.89 -5.43
C GLY A 29 21.21 16.44 -5.89
N ALA A 30 22.39 15.86 -6.17
CA ALA A 30 22.52 14.47 -6.59
C ALA A 30 22.53 13.54 -5.36
N VAL A 31 21.62 12.58 -5.32
CA VAL A 31 21.39 11.72 -4.17
C VAL A 31 21.64 10.25 -4.51
N VAL A 32 22.40 9.58 -3.65
CA VAL A 32 22.64 8.13 -3.73
C VAL A 32 22.26 7.47 -2.40
N PHE A 33 21.20 6.65 -2.42
CA PHE A 33 20.81 5.80 -1.31
C PHE A 33 21.59 4.47 -1.39
N ASN A 34 22.64 4.34 -0.57
CA ASN A 34 23.58 3.20 -0.59
C ASN A 34 23.42 2.25 0.62
N GLY A 35 22.53 2.58 1.57
CA GLY A 35 22.22 1.78 2.75
C GLY A 35 23.19 1.94 3.91
N THR A 36 24.18 2.84 3.81
CA THR A 36 25.21 3.05 4.85
C THR A 36 25.43 4.53 5.19
N SER A 37 25.48 5.43 4.21
CA SER A 37 25.68 6.85 4.44
C SER A 37 24.40 7.54 4.88
N THR A 38 24.53 8.61 5.67
CA THR A 38 23.42 9.54 5.90
C THR A 38 23.16 10.33 4.62
N VAL A 39 21.90 10.38 4.18
CA VAL A 39 21.50 11.01 2.92
C VAL A 39 20.41 12.03 3.24
N LEU A 40 20.65 13.32 2.97
CA LEU A 40 19.70 14.41 3.30
C LEU A 40 19.27 14.42 4.78
N GLY A 41 20.16 14.01 5.70
CA GLY A 41 19.86 13.86 7.13
C GLY A 41 19.13 12.55 7.50
N LEU A 42 18.87 11.68 6.53
CA LEU A 42 18.26 10.36 6.75
C LEU A 42 19.35 9.33 7.07
N VAL A 43 19.34 8.81 8.30
CA VAL A 43 20.22 7.73 8.73
C VAL A 43 19.55 6.39 8.37
N PRO A 44 20.21 5.48 7.64
CA PRO A 44 19.60 4.21 7.29
C PRO A 44 19.48 3.29 8.50
N SER A 45 18.36 2.58 8.60
CA SER A 45 18.18 1.45 9.53
C SER A 45 18.02 0.18 8.71
N SER A 46 18.93 -0.79 8.88
CA SER A 46 18.94 -2.04 8.10
C SER A 46 18.84 -1.80 6.58
N LYS A 47 19.67 -0.88 6.05
CA LYS A 47 19.67 -0.42 4.65
C LYS A 47 18.36 0.22 4.17
N SER A 48 17.49 0.64 5.11
CA SER A 48 16.23 1.31 4.79
C SER A 48 16.29 2.78 5.19
N TYR A 49 15.97 3.67 4.26
CA TYR A 49 15.79 5.10 4.49
C TYR A 49 14.30 5.40 4.57
N THR A 50 13.87 6.15 5.58
CA THR A 50 12.49 6.62 5.69
C THR A 50 12.46 8.11 5.41
N LEU A 51 11.74 8.54 4.37
CA LEU A 51 11.59 9.96 4.07
C LEU A 51 10.82 10.66 5.20
N THR A 52 11.26 11.86 5.54
CA THR A 52 10.64 12.75 6.53
C THR A 52 10.13 14.05 5.90
N ARG A 53 10.32 14.20 4.59
CA ARG A 53 9.83 15.29 3.73
C ARG A 53 9.84 14.84 2.27
N SER A 54 9.13 15.57 1.41
CA SER A 54 9.34 15.48 -0.03
C SER A 54 10.75 15.93 -0.41
N ILE A 55 11.31 15.29 -1.44
CA ILE A 55 12.67 15.54 -1.92
C ILE A 55 12.65 16.04 -3.37
N PHE A 56 13.54 16.98 -3.68
CA PHE A 56 13.65 17.68 -4.96
C PHE A 56 15.08 17.54 -5.48
N CYS A 57 15.40 16.37 -6.04
CA CYS A 57 16.77 16.01 -6.39
C CYS A 57 17.13 16.40 -7.83
N ALA A 58 18.41 16.68 -8.06
CA ALA A 58 18.98 16.77 -9.40
C ALA A 58 19.08 15.38 -10.06
N SER A 59 19.45 14.37 -9.28
CA SER A 59 19.43 12.96 -9.68
C SER A 59 19.23 12.07 -8.45
N ILE A 60 18.64 10.90 -8.66
CA ILE A 60 18.41 9.91 -7.61
C ILE A 60 18.97 8.57 -8.06
N ARG A 61 19.73 7.90 -7.19
CA ARG A 61 20.11 6.50 -7.36
C ARG A 61 19.79 5.72 -6.10
N ILE A 62 19.04 4.64 -6.24
CA ILE A 62 18.80 3.65 -5.18
C ILE A 62 19.63 2.43 -5.53
N ASP A 63 20.63 2.10 -4.70
CA ASP A 63 21.50 0.94 -4.93
C ASP A 63 20.76 -0.38 -4.67
N PRO A 64 21.26 -1.50 -5.22
CA PRO A 64 20.70 -2.82 -4.95
C PRO A 64 20.61 -3.12 -3.45
N THR A 65 19.58 -3.85 -3.04
CA THR A 65 19.30 -4.22 -1.63
C THR A 65 18.94 -3.08 -0.68
N VAL A 66 18.94 -1.82 -1.16
CA VAL A 66 18.53 -0.65 -0.38
C VAL A 66 17.04 -0.42 -0.53
N THR A 67 16.37 -0.07 0.57
CA THR A 67 14.95 0.33 0.55
C THR A 67 14.82 1.81 0.87
N VAL A 68 14.01 2.52 0.10
CA VAL A 68 13.56 3.88 0.41
C VAL A 68 12.05 3.82 0.67
N LEU A 69 11.65 4.13 1.89
CA LEU A 69 10.27 4.25 2.31
C LEU A 69 9.81 5.69 2.08
N ALA A 70 8.95 5.89 1.08
CA ALA A 70 8.46 7.22 0.73
C ALA A 70 7.60 7.84 1.84
N ASN A 71 6.98 7.01 2.69
CA ASN A 71 6.27 7.44 3.89
C ASN A 71 5.25 8.57 3.63
N GLY A 72 4.52 8.51 2.50
CA GLY A 72 3.54 9.52 2.12
C GLY A 72 4.11 10.85 1.60
N TYR A 73 5.41 10.93 1.36
CA TYR A 73 6.08 12.06 0.70
C TYR A 73 6.28 11.81 -0.80
N LYS A 74 6.56 12.88 -1.54
CA LYS A 74 6.74 12.90 -3.00
C LYS A 74 8.21 12.90 -3.36
N LEU A 75 8.51 12.33 -4.52
CA LEU A 75 9.86 12.32 -5.09
C LEU A 75 9.85 13.13 -6.38
N PHE A 76 10.64 14.19 -6.41
CA PHE A 76 10.85 15.05 -7.56
C PHE A 76 12.30 14.93 -8.01
N CYS A 77 12.53 14.71 -9.31
CA CYS A 77 13.85 14.52 -9.89
C CYS A 77 13.95 15.22 -11.25
N VAL A 78 14.68 16.33 -11.32
CA VAL A 78 14.83 17.09 -12.58
C VAL A 78 15.71 16.39 -13.61
N GLY A 79 16.56 15.45 -13.18
CA GLY A 79 17.38 14.62 -14.05
C GLY A 79 16.97 13.14 -13.97
N THR A 80 17.98 12.26 -13.95
CA THR A 80 17.77 10.81 -13.98
C THR A 80 17.55 10.24 -12.57
N MET A 81 16.47 9.47 -12.43
CA MET A 81 16.18 8.59 -11.31
C MET A 81 16.45 7.14 -11.70
N VAL A 82 17.40 6.49 -11.02
CA VAL A 82 17.72 5.07 -11.20
C VAL A 82 17.33 4.29 -9.96
N VAL A 83 16.41 3.33 -10.13
CA VAL A 83 15.95 2.44 -9.06
C VAL A 83 16.51 1.04 -9.31
N ASN A 84 17.60 0.68 -8.61
CA ASN A 84 18.14 -0.70 -8.59
C ASN A 84 17.76 -1.45 -7.31
N GLY A 85 17.37 -0.72 -6.26
CA GLY A 85 16.82 -1.26 -5.02
C GLY A 85 15.29 -1.20 -4.98
N THR A 86 14.73 -0.92 -3.80
CA THR A 86 13.28 -0.81 -3.60
C THR A 86 12.88 0.61 -3.21
N LEU A 87 11.87 1.16 -3.87
CA LEU A 87 11.13 2.35 -3.46
C LEU A 87 9.71 1.93 -3.07
N SER A 88 9.30 2.17 -1.83
CA SER A 88 8.06 1.59 -1.30
C SER A 88 7.21 2.57 -0.50
N CYS A 89 5.89 2.39 -0.57
CA CYS A 89 4.94 2.88 0.42
C CYS A 89 3.95 1.77 0.85
N ASP A 90 4.44 0.53 0.98
CA ASP A 90 3.63 -0.63 1.34
C ASP A 90 2.96 -0.47 2.71
N GLY A 91 1.78 -1.07 2.85
CA GLY A 91 1.08 -1.20 4.13
C GLY A 91 1.69 -2.29 5.01
N GLY A 92 1.53 -2.15 6.33
CA GLY A 92 1.99 -3.14 7.30
C GLY A 92 1.12 -4.40 7.32
N LYS A 93 1.75 -5.57 7.53
CA LYS A 93 1.04 -6.84 7.79
C LYS A 93 0.22 -6.73 9.09
N GLY A 94 -0.97 -7.32 9.12
CA GLY A 94 -1.72 -7.55 10.35
C GLY A 94 -1.17 -8.74 11.14
N ASP A 95 -1.15 -8.63 12.47
CA ASP A 95 -0.57 -9.66 13.32
C ASP A 95 -1.43 -10.92 13.33
N ASP A 96 -0.76 -12.07 13.46
CA ASP A 96 -1.42 -13.34 13.68
C ASP A 96 -2.00 -13.36 15.11
N ALA A 97 -3.18 -13.94 15.28
CA ALA A 97 -3.72 -14.19 16.62
C ALA A 97 -3.00 -15.37 17.29
N VAL A 98 -2.90 -15.31 18.61
CA VAL A 98 -2.25 -16.34 19.44
C VAL A 98 -3.23 -16.83 20.49
N ALA A 99 -3.58 -18.11 20.40
CA ALA A 99 -4.65 -18.70 21.21
C ALA A 99 -5.92 -17.84 21.15
N SER A 100 -6.49 -17.45 22.30
CA SER A 100 -7.66 -16.57 22.41
C SER A 100 -7.38 -15.08 22.19
N SER A 101 -6.12 -14.66 22.06
CA SER A 101 -5.77 -13.25 21.88
C SER A 101 -5.94 -12.82 20.43
N SER A 102 -6.51 -11.63 20.22
CA SER A 102 -6.65 -11.02 18.89
C SER A 102 -5.32 -10.61 18.28
N GLY A 103 -5.21 -10.69 16.96
CA GLY A 103 -4.14 -10.01 16.21
C GLY A 103 -4.40 -8.51 16.07
N PHE A 104 -3.36 -7.69 16.16
CA PHE A 104 -3.45 -6.25 15.87
C PHE A 104 -3.53 -5.99 14.36
N GLY A 105 -4.26 -4.94 13.99
CA GLY A 105 -4.29 -4.48 12.60
C GLY A 105 -2.95 -3.91 12.15
N GLY A 106 -2.58 -4.17 10.90
CA GLY A 106 -1.36 -3.65 10.30
C GLY A 106 -1.42 -2.13 10.12
N ALA A 107 -0.28 -1.46 10.27
CA ALA A 107 -0.19 -0.02 10.06
C ALA A 107 -0.52 0.35 8.61
N GLY A 108 -1.33 1.39 8.39
CA GLY A 108 -1.51 1.97 7.07
C GLY A 108 -0.27 2.76 6.63
N GLY A 109 -0.08 2.95 5.32
CA GLY A 109 0.94 3.85 4.80
C GLY A 109 0.71 5.28 5.30
N ALA A 110 1.77 6.01 5.64
CA ALA A 110 1.62 7.34 6.23
C ALA A 110 0.90 8.34 5.30
N ALA A 111 0.05 9.18 5.91
CA ALA A 111 -0.77 10.18 5.24
C ALA A 111 -0.18 11.60 5.37
N ASN A 112 1.03 11.80 4.84
CA ASN A 112 1.70 13.10 4.90
C ASN A 112 1.24 14.04 3.78
N GLU A 113 1.79 13.91 2.56
CA GLU A 113 1.53 14.85 1.46
C GLU A 113 0.77 14.24 0.27
N SER A 114 0.98 12.94 0.01
CA SER A 114 0.43 12.22 -1.14
C SER A 114 -0.84 11.45 -0.82
N GLY A 115 -1.24 11.41 0.45
CA GLY A 115 -2.31 10.56 0.94
C GLY A 115 -1.79 9.19 1.41
N GLY A 116 -2.38 8.71 2.50
CA GLY A 116 -1.94 7.51 3.19
C GLY A 116 -2.88 6.34 2.98
N GLY A 117 -2.46 5.18 3.51
CA GLY A 117 -3.31 4.01 3.57
C GLY A 117 -4.09 3.94 4.88
N GLY A 118 -5.23 3.26 4.85
CA GLY A 118 -5.99 2.97 6.07
C GLY A 118 -5.31 1.89 6.91
N ALA A 119 -5.35 2.00 8.24
CA ALA A 119 -4.90 0.92 9.12
C ALA A 119 -5.78 -0.33 8.96
N GLY A 120 -5.22 -1.51 9.21
CA GLY A 120 -6.00 -2.74 9.30
C GLY A 120 -6.88 -2.75 10.55
N GLY A 121 -7.99 -3.48 10.50
CA GLY A 121 -8.82 -3.73 11.69
C GLY A 121 -8.16 -4.72 12.64
N ALA A 122 -8.26 -4.52 13.95
CA ALA A 122 -7.85 -5.53 14.91
C ALA A 122 -8.75 -6.77 14.80
N GLY A 123 -8.23 -7.97 15.03
CA GLY A 123 -9.07 -9.16 15.16
C GLY A 123 -9.90 -9.11 16.45
N ALA A 124 -10.91 -9.96 16.56
CA ALA A 124 -11.66 -10.11 17.81
C ALA A 124 -11.01 -11.12 18.76
N VAL A 125 -11.16 -10.91 20.07
CA VAL A 125 -10.72 -11.85 21.10
C VAL A 125 -11.64 -13.09 21.06
N GLY A 126 -11.08 -14.28 21.27
CA GLY A 126 -11.85 -15.51 21.41
C GLY A 126 -12.62 -15.55 22.74
N SER A 127 -13.84 -16.09 22.73
CA SER A 127 -14.72 -16.08 23.91
C SER A 127 -14.98 -17.47 24.48
N ASN A 128 -15.28 -17.49 25.78
CA ASN A 128 -15.71 -18.67 26.54
C ASN A 128 -17.23 -18.74 26.76
N SER A 129 -17.98 -17.70 26.37
CA SER A 129 -19.42 -17.58 26.59
C SER A 129 -20.16 -17.54 25.27
N VAL A 130 -21.38 -18.10 25.25
CA VAL A 130 -22.35 -17.95 24.16
C VAL A 130 -22.70 -16.47 24.05
N ILE A 131 -22.26 -15.82 22.97
CA ILE A 131 -22.61 -14.44 22.65
C ILE A 131 -23.33 -14.50 21.29
N ASN A 132 -24.39 -13.72 21.13
CA ASN A 132 -25.13 -13.61 19.86
C ASN A 132 -24.18 -13.47 18.65
N PRO A 133 -24.54 -14.03 17.47
CA PRO A 133 -23.70 -14.03 16.29
C PRO A 133 -23.26 -12.61 15.90
N GLY A 134 -21.98 -12.32 16.11
CA GLY A 134 -21.27 -11.18 15.56
C GLY A 134 -20.93 -11.48 14.11
N GLY A 135 -21.50 -10.70 13.19
CA GLY A 135 -21.26 -10.83 11.76
C GLY A 135 -19.82 -10.50 11.34
N ASP A 136 -19.54 -10.71 10.06
CA ASP A 136 -18.26 -10.33 9.45
C ASP A 136 -17.96 -8.85 9.70
N ALA A 137 -16.69 -8.51 9.93
CA ALA A 137 -16.27 -7.12 10.05
C ALA A 137 -16.51 -6.41 8.70
N PRO A 138 -17.41 -5.41 8.62
CA PRO A 138 -17.65 -4.73 7.35
C PRO A 138 -16.41 -3.92 6.96
N ALA A 139 -15.94 -4.09 5.72
CA ALA A 139 -14.98 -3.16 5.12
C ALA A 139 -15.73 -1.90 4.69
N LEU A 140 -16.00 -1.01 5.64
CA LEU A 140 -16.51 0.33 5.34
C LEU A 140 -15.32 1.24 5.00
N ALA A 141 -14.79 1.08 3.79
CA ALA A 141 -13.95 2.10 3.18
C ALA A 141 -14.76 2.80 2.09
N LEU A 142 -14.90 4.12 2.20
CA LEU A 142 -15.46 5.01 1.17
C LEU A 142 -14.76 4.82 -0.21
N SER A 143 -13.63 4.11 -0.24
CA SER A 143 -12.78 3.82 -1.40
C SER A 143 -12.80 2.35 -1.89
N ARG A 144 -13.43 1.39 -1.21
CA ARG A 144 -13.48 -0.07 -1.57
C ARG A 144 -12.15 -0.76 -1.92
N PHE A 145 -10.98 -0.20 -1.61
CA PHE A 145 -9.69 -0.78 -2.01
C PHE A 145 -9.11 -1.82 -1.01
N GLY A 146 -9.80 -2.09 0.09
CA GLY A 146 -9.36 -2.98 1.16
C GLY A 146 -10.23 -4.22 1.21
N GLY A 147 -9.63 -5.36 1.54
CA GLY A 147 -10.32 -6.64 1.65
C GLY A 147 -11.20 -6.70 2.90
N LEU A 148 -12.33 -7.39 2.79
CA LEU A 148 -13.13 -7.74 3.96
C LEU A 148 -12.32 -8.63 4.92
N GLY A 149 -12.50 -8.45 6.23
CA GLY A 149 -12.01 -9.42 7.21
C GLY A 149 -12.75 -10.75 7.05
N GLY A 150 -12.11 -11.86 7.40
CA GLY A 150 -12.72 -13.19 7.33
C GLY A 150 -13.72 -13.41 8.45
N GLY A 151 -14.86 -14.00 8.09
CA GLY A 151 -15.85 -14.47 9.05
C GLY A 151 -15.32 -15.52 10.01
N GLY A 152 -15.84 -15.54 11.22
CA GLY A 152 -15.37 -16.39 12.31
C GLY A 152 -15.99 -17.77 12.23
N GLY A 153 -15.47 -18.73 12.99
CA GLY A 153 -16.08 -20.05 13.11
C GLY A 153 -17.52 -19.97 13.61
N ALA A 154 -18.50 -20.31 12.75
CA ALA A 154 -19.89 -20.40 13.16
C ALA A 154 -20.16 -21.73 13.87
N ASN A 155 -19.97 -21.75 15.19
CA ASN A 155 -20.67 -22.71 16.03
C ASN A 155 -22.10 -22.20 16.28
N SER A 156 -23.03 -23.09 16.63
CA SER A 156 -24.48 -22.82 16.86
C SER A 156 -24.79 -21.78 17.95
N SER A 157 -23.79 -21.02 18.39
CA SER A 157 -23.79 -20.10 19.51
C SER A 157 -23.06 -18.77 19.25
N GLY A 158 -22.77 -18.42 17.97
CA GLY A 158 -22.34 -17.08 17.54
C GLY A 158 -20.82 -16.85 17.42
N SER A 159 -20.42 -15.86 16.62
CA SER A 159 -19.03 -15.38 16.45
C SER A 159 -18.85 -14.01 17.09
N ILE A 160 -17.63 -13.54 17.36
CA ILE A 160 -17.39 -12.13 17.74
C ILE A 160 -16.80 -11.40 16.55
N ALA A 161 -17.52 -10.41 16.02
CA ALA A 161 -17.09 -9.62 14.87
C ALA A 161 -15.71 -8.99 15.10
N GLY A 162 -14.81 -9.13 14.12
CA GLY A 162 -13.53 -8.44 14.12
C GLY A 162 -13.69 -6.91 14.05
N GLY A 163 -12.60 -6.20 14.34
CA GLY A 163 -12.50 -4.76 14.16
C GLY A 163 -12.60 -4.36 12.69
N GLN A 164 -13.24 -3.22 12.44
CA GLN A 164 -13.36 -2.65 11.10
C GLN A 164 -12.00 -2.16 10.59
N ALA A 165 -11.83 -2.20 9.27
CA ALA A 165 -10.70 -1.56 8.61
C ALA A 165 -10.73 -0.04 8.82
N GLY A 166 -9.55 0.56 8.97
CA GLY A 166 -9.39 2.00 8.84
C GLY A 166 -9.68 2.45 7.41
N ALA A 167 -10.42 3.55 7.28
CA ALA A 167 -10.66 4.19 5.99
C ALA A 167 -9.34 4.78 5.43
N SER A 168 -9.23 4.81 4.10
CA SER A 168 -8.14 5.54 3.43
C SER A 168 -8.22 7.02 3.79
N THR A 169 -7.13 7.58 4.29
CA THR A 169 -7.07 8.99 4.69
C THR A 169 -6.56 9.82 3.52
N SER A 170 -7.50 10.58 2.94
CA SER A 170 -7.36 11.67 1.96
C SER A 170 -7.34 11.31 0.47
N ILE A 171 -8.19 12.02 -0.29
CA ILE A 171 -7.98 12.34 -1.70
C ILE A 171 -7.07 13.56 -1.70
N ALA A 172 -5.75 13.36 -1.65
CA ALA A 172 -4.83 14.45 -1.95
C ALA A 172 -4.82 14.64 -3.47
N GLY A 173 -5.78 15.41 -3.98
CA GLY A 173 -5.65 15.96 -5.32
C GLY A 173 -4.28 16.64 -5.40
N ALA A 174 -3.42 16.21 -6.33
CA ALA A 174 -2.12 16.83 -6.54
C ALA A 174 -2.33 18.35 -6.65
N ARG A 175 -1.91 19.12 -5.65
CA ARG A 175 -2.38 20.51 -5.43
C ARG A 175 -1.82 21.56 -6.40
N ILE A 176 -1.38 21.13 -7.58
CA ILE A 176 -0.88 22.00 -8.64
C ILE A 176 -1.74 21.75 -9.87
N LEU A 177 -2.41 22.80 -10.36
CA LEU A 177 -3.31 22.74 -11.53
C LEU A 177 -2.68 22.05 -12.75
N SER A 178 -1.36 22.12 -12.93
CA SER A 178 -0.66 21.40 -14.01
C SER A 178 -0.59 19.88 -13.79
N GLN A 179 -0.44 19.40 -12.56
CA GLN A 179 -0.41 17.97 -12.25
C GLN A 179 -1.79 17.33 -12.38
N GLN A 180 -2.87 17.97 -11.93
CA GLN A 180 -4.24 17.42 -12.10
C GLN A 180 -4.69 17.39 -13.57
N VAL A 181 -4.30 18.40 -14.36
CA VAL A 181 -4.57 18.44 -15.80
C VAL A 181 -3.75 17.40 -16.54
N LEU A 182 -2.49 17.17 -16.16
CA LEU A 182 -1.70 16.06 -16.71
C LEU A 182 -2.36 14.73 -16.36
N MET A 183 -2.72 14.54 -15.08
CA MET A 183 -3.24 13.30 -14.49
C MET A 183 -4.69 12.95 -14.88
N GLY A 184 -5.35 13.74 -15.74
CA GLY A 184 -6.61 13.35 -16.38
C GLY A 184 -7.74 12.91 -15.42
N ASN A 185 -7.94 13.60 -14.29
CA ASN A 185 -8.93 13.23 -13.27
C ASN A 185 -8.75 11.82 -12.66
N LEU A 186 -7.55 11.22 -12.73
CA LEU A 186 -7.25 9.99 -12.01
C LEU A 186 -7.24 10.28 -10.50
N SER A 187 -8.35 9.97 -9.83
CA SER A 187 -8.41 9.83 -8.38
C SER A 187 -7.72 8.52 -8.01
N ILE A 188 -6.40 8.54 -7.90
CA ILE A 188 -5.63 7.46 -7.30
C ILE A 188 -5.44 7.83 -5.83
N MET A 189 -6.06 7.04 -4.97
CA MET A 189 -5.95 7.15 -3.52
C MET A 189 -4.99 6.10 -2.99
N GLY A 190 -4.47 6.31 -1.77
CA GLY A 190 -3.90 5.22 -0.99
C GLY A 190 -4.96 4.14 -0.74
N GLY A 191 -4.51 2.91 -0.47
CA GLY A 191 -5.40 1.79 -0.22
C GLY A 191 -6.06 1.86 1.15
N SER A 192 -7.26 1.31 1.30
CA SER A 192 -7.80 1.05 2.64
C SER A 192 -7.16 -0.19 3.25
N GLY A 193 -7.18 -0.26 4.58
CA GLY A 193 -6.81 -1.49 5.28
C GLY A 193 -7.85 -2.59 5.06
N GLY A 194 -7.47 -3.81 5.44
CA GLY A 194 -8.36 -4.96 5.52
C GLY A 194 -9.07 -5.03 6.88
N GLY A 195 -10.25 -5.65 6.91
CA GLY A 195 -10.95 -5.91 8.17
C GLY A 195 -10.22 -6.95 9.03
N GLY A 196 -10.37 -6.86 10.35
CA GLY A 196 -9.90 -7.91 11.25
C GLY A 196 -10.77 -9.16 11.15
N GLY A 197 -10.18 -10.32 11.41
CA GLY A 197 -10.87 -11.59 11.52
C GLY A 197 -11.67 -11.68 12.83
N SER A 198 -12.74 -12.46 12.80
CA SER A 198 -13.58 -12.70 13.99
C SER A 198 -13.00 -13.76 14.93
N GLY A 199 -13.33 -13.65 16.21
CA GLY A 199 -12.96 -14.62 17.25
C GLY A 199 -13.90 -15.82 17.24
N GLY A 200 -13.36 -16.99 17.57
CA GLY A 200 -14.09 -18.24 17.76
C GLY A 200 -14.61 -18.40 19.20
N LEU A 201 -15.54 -19.33 19.37
CA LEU A 201 -16.04 -19.77 20.68
C LEU A 201 -15.37 -21.08 21.10
N GLY A 202 -14.99 -21.20 22.36
CA GLY A 202 -14.45 -22.46 22.87
C GLY A 202 -15.55 -23.51 23.09
N VAL A 203 -15.27 -24.74 22.67
CA VAL A 203 -16.14 -25.90 22.88
C VAL A 203 -15.29 -27.04 23.44
N PRO A 204 -15.63 -27.64 24.60
CA PRO A 204 -16.86 -27.47 25.38
C PRO A 204 -16.92 -26.16 26.19
N ALA A 205 -18.10 -25.85 26.75
CA ALA A 205 -18.36 -24.66 27.55
C ALA A 205 -17.29 -24.47 28.65
N GLY A 206 -16.77 -23.25 28.78
CA GLY A 206 -15.71 -22.90 29.73
C GLY A 206 -14.29 -22.91 29.13
N THR A 207 -14.11 -23.34 27.88
CA THR A 207 -12.86 -23.12 27.12
C THR A 207 -12.96 -21.83 26.30
N ALA A 208 -11.84 -21.14 26.07
CA ALA A 208 -11.81 -19.98 25.18
C ALA A 208 -11.54 -20.43 23.74
N GLY A 209 -12.29 -19.87 22.80
CA GLY A 209 -12.01 -20.03 21.36
C GLY A 209 -10.79 -19.24 20.92
N GLY A 210 -10.41 -19.40 19.65
CA GLY A 210 -9.29 -18.68 19.06
C GLY A 210 -9.61 -17.21 18.81
N GLY A 211 -8.62 -16.33 18.95
CA GLY A 211 -8.73 -14.92 18.54
C GLY A 211 -8.65 -14.79 17.02
N GLY A 212 -9.31 -13.79 16.44
CA GLY A 212 -9.23 -13.50 15.02
C GLY A 212 -7.92 -12.80 14.64
N GLY A 213 -7.45 -13.04 13.41
CA GLY A 213 -6.24 -12.40 12.89
C GLY A 213 -6.44 -10.91 12.57
N GLY A 214 -5.39 -10.10 12.69
CA GLY A 214 -5.47 -8.68 12.34
C GLY A 214 -5.57 -8.44 10.84
N GLY A 215 -6.33 -7.44 10.40
CA GLY A 215 -6.36 -7.01 8.99
C GLY A 215 -5.03 -6.36 8.59
N GLY A 216 -4.63 -6.48 7.33
CA GLY A 216 -3.46 -5.81 6.78
C GLY A 216 -3.72 -4.32 6.51
N GLY A 217 -2.74 -3.46 6.73
CA GLY A 217 -2.85 -2.03 6.43
C GLY A 217 -2.86 -1.77 4.92
N GLY A 218 -3.51 -0.70 4.47
CA GLY A 218 -3.39 -0.23 3.09
C GLY A 218 -2.01 0.42 2.86
N GLY A 219 -1.42 0.20 1.69
CA GLY A 219 -0.31 1.00 1.19
C GLY A 219 -0.72 2.45 0.92
N GLY A 220 0.25 3.35 0.99
CA GLY A 220 0.06 4.77 0.68
C GLY A 220 -0.03 5.05 -0.82
N LEU A 221 -0.07 6.35 -1.17
CA LEU A 221 0.20 6.79 -2.54
C LEU A 221 1.69 7.07 -2.72
N LEU A 222 2.32 6.34 -3.64
CA LEU A 222 3.67 6.66 -4.11
C LEU A 222 3.58 7.59 -5.32
N ALA A 223 4.07 8.82 -5.17
CA ALA A 223 4.07 9.83 -6.22
C ALA A 223 5.49 10.19 -6.66
N ILE A 224 5.80 9.92 -7.93
CA ILE A 224 7.13 10.10 -8.53
C ILE A 224 7.02 11.02 -9.74
N PHE A 225 7.84 12.06 -9.76
CA PHE A 225 7.96 13.02 -10.85
C PHE A 225 9.43 13.11 -11.24
N SER A 226 9.80 12.60 -12.41
CA SER A 226 11.20 12.52 -12.82
C SER A 226 11.40 12.83 -14.30
N ALA A 227 12.49 13.46 -14.72
CA ALA A 227 12.77 13.58 -16.16
C ALA A 227 12.93 12.19 -16.78
N ASP A 228 13.92 11.42 -16.32
CA ASP A 228 14.14 10.05 -16.76
C ASP A 228 13.98 9.10 -15.58
N LEU A 229 13.08 8.13 -15.70
CA LEU A 229 12.96 7.03 -14.74
C LEU A 229 13.53 5.75 -15.35
N VAL A 230 14.60 5.24 -14.75
CA VAL A 230 15.24 3.98 -15.13
C VAL A 230 15.01 2.97 -14.01
N LEU A 231 14.25 1.93 -14.31
CA LEU A 231 14.08 0.78 -13.43
C LEU A 231 15.14 -0.26 -13.79
N GLY A 232 16.16 -0.37 -12.95
CA GLY A 232 17.27 -1.28 -13.16
C GLY A 232 16.89 -2.75 -12.97
N ALA A 233 17.80 -3.65 -13.31
CA ALA A 233 17.61 -5.09 -13.11
C ALA A 233 17.49 -5.39 -11.60
N GLY A 234 16.30 -5.82 -11.16
CA GLY A 234 15.99 -6.04 -9.74
C GLY A 234 15.42 -4.82 -9.01
N GLY A 235 15.29 -3.67 -9.70
CA GLY A 235 14.61 -2.49 -9.19
C GLY A 235 13.12 -2.75 -8.98
N LEU A 236 12.59 -2.24 -7.87
CA LEU A 236 11.20 -2.39 -7.48
C LEU A 236 10.61 -1.05 -7.03
N ILE A 237 9.45 -0.68 -7.57
CA ILE A 237 8.65 0.46 -7.10
C ILE A 237 7.29 -0.09 -6.67
N THR A 238 6.92 0.06 -5.40
CA THR A 238 5.79 -0.72 -4.85
C THR A 238 4.93 0.06 -3.87
N ALA A 239 3.63 -0.20 -3.93
CA ALA A 239 2.62 0.35 -3.02
C ALA A 239 1.58 -0.74 -2.73
N ARG A 240 2.01 -1.83 -2.13
CA ARG A 240 1.15 -2.98 -1.81
C ARG A 240 0.36 -2.75 -0.54
N GLY A 241 -0.80 -3.38 -0.46
CA GLY A 241 -1.43 -3.61 0.82
C GLY A 241 -0.65 -4.61 1.67
N GLY A 242 -0.74 -4.46 2.98
CA GLY A 242 -0.27 -5.45 3.94
C GLY A 242 -1.16 -6.69 3.94
N ASN A 243 -0.56 -7.84 4.23
CA ASN A 243 -1.28 -9.10 4.36
C ASN A 243 -2.13 -9.13 5.64
N GLY A 244 -3.25 -9.84 5.62
CA GLY A 244 -3.97 -10.20 6.83
C GLY A 244 -3.19 -11.19 7.69
N GLY A 245 -3.43 -11.13 9.00
CA GLY A 245 -2.91 -12.07 9.98
C GLY A 245 -3.76 -13.33 10.07
N LYS A 246 -3.14 -14.44 10.44
CA LYS A 246 -3.80 -15.72 10.66
C LYS A 246 -4.69 -15.66 11.92
N GLY A 247 -5.83 -16.34 11.88
CA GLY A 247 -6.61 -16.63 13.08
C GLY A 247 -5.88 -17.56 14.07
N GLY A 248 -6.10 -17.35 15.36
CA GLY A 248 -5.56 -18.16 16.45
C GLY A 248 -6.35 -19.46 16.65
N ASP A 249 -5.67 -20.45 17.24
CA ASP A 249 -6.27 -21.73 17.61
C ASP A 249 -7.02 -21.62 18.94
N GLY A 250 -8.08 -22.41 19.12
CA GLY A 250 -8.77 -22.53 20.40
C GLY A 250 -7.89 -23.12 21.50
N SER A 251 -8.12 -22.73 22.75
CA SER A 251 -7.42 -23.33 23.90
C SER A 251 -7.85 -24.79 24.11
N GLY A 252 -6.91 -25.68 24.43
CA GLY A 252 -7.21 -27.05 24.88
C GLY A 252 -7.63 -28.05 23.78
N GLY A 253 -7.28 -27.81 22.51
CA GLY A 253 -7.66 -28.71 21.41
C GLY A 253 -9.12 -28.56 20.96
N ALA A 254 -9.82 -27.56 21.47
CA ALA A 254 -11.19 -27.22 21.14
C ALA A 254 -11.33 -26.66 19.71
N GLU A 255 -12.36 -27.11 19.00
CA GLU A 255 -12.76 -26.77 17.62
C GLU A 255 -13.20 -25.30 17.42
N GLY A 256 -12.86 -24.41 18.34
CA GLY A 256 -13.26 -23.01 18.34
C GLY A 256 -12.39 -22.12 17.47
N GLY A 257 -12.16 -22.46 16.22
CA GLY A 257 -11.25 -21.67 15.40
C GLY A 257 -11.86 -20.35 14.90
N SER A 258 -10.97 -19.53 14.38
CA SER A 258 -11.16 -18.09 14.19
C SER A 258 -10.96 -17.68 12.72
N GLY A 259 -11.47 -16.50 12.38
CA GLY A 259 -11.32 -15.94 11.03
C GLY A 259 -9.96 -15.29 10.83
N GLY A 260 -9.44 -15.37 9.61
CA GLY A 260 -8.24 -14.63 9.20
C GLY A 260 -8.54 -13.16 8.86
N GLY A 261 -7.53 -12.30 8.96
CA GLY A 261 -7.65 -10.88 8.57
C GLY A 261 -7.72 -10.67 7.06
N GLY A 262 -8.32 -9.56 6.63
CA GLY A 262 -8.35 -9.14 5.22
C GLY A 262 -7.05 -8.46 4.79
N GLY A 263 -6.71 -8.48 3.50
CA GLY A 263 -5.57 -7.73 2.96
C GLY A 263 -5.87 -6.26 2.62
N GLY A 264 -4.86 -5.39 2.60
CA GLY A 264 -5.01 -3.99 2.16
C GLY A 264 -4.89 -3.79 0.63
N GLY A 265 -5.07 -2.55 0.14
CA GLY A 265 -4.72 -2.12 -1.23
C GLY A 265 -3.63 -1.05 -1.24
N GLY A 266 -3.33 -0.39 -2.37
CA GLY A 266 -2.41 0.77 -2.42
C GLY A 266 -2.46 1.56 -3.73
N GLY A 267 -1.50 2.46 -4.00
CA GLY A 267 -1.51 3.24 -5.24
C GLY A 267 -0.14 3.79 -5.67
N ILE A 268 0.10 3.83 -6.99
CA ILE A 268 1.30 4.41 -7.60
C ILE A 268 0.90 5.42 -8.66
N ILE A 269 1.54 6.59 -8.65
CA ILE A 269 1.49 7.58 -9.72
C ILE A 269 2.91 7.94 -10.12
N ILE A 270 3.20 7.81 -11.42
CA ILE A 270 4.48 8.19 -12.02
C ILE A 270 4.20 9.16 -13.16
N ALA A 271 4.90 10.29 -13.17
CA ALA A 271 4.99 11.13 -14.34
C ALA A 271 6.47 11.32 -14.70
N CYS A 272 6.83 10.92 -15.92
CA CYS A 272 8.18 11.10 -16.42
C CYS A 272 8.25 11.50 -17.89
N ASN A 273 9.38 12.04 -18.34
CA ASN A 273 9.60 12.23 -19.78
C ASN A 273 9.84 10.88 -20.42
N ASN A 274 10.80 10.12 -19.87
CA ASN A 274 11.15 8.80 -20.36
C ASN A 274 11.07 7.77 -19.25
N PHE A 275 10.54 6.58 -19.59
CA PHE A 275 10.53 5.41 -18.72
C PHE A 275 11.30 4.29 -19.40
N VAL A 276 12.35 3.80 -18.75
CA VAL A 276 13.13 2.65 -19.20
C VAL A 276 12.97 1.55 -18.16
N GLY A 277 12.29 0.47 -18.54
CA GLY A 277 11.99 -0.65 -17.65
C GLY A 277 10.72 -1.39 -18.06
N THR A 278 10.18 -2.17 -17.13
CA THR A 278 8.90 -2.88 -17.28
C THR A 278 7.94 -2.49 -16.17
N THR A 279 6.66 -2.30 -16.51
CA THR A 279 5.61 -2.04 -15.52
C THR A 279 5.29 -3.25 -14.65
N ALA A 280 5.72 -4.45 -15.04
CA ALA A 280 5.60 -5.67 -14.21
C ALA A 280 6.35 -5.54 -12.86
N ALA A 281 7.34 -4.65 -12.79
CA ALA A 281 8.09 -4.34 -11.57
C ALA A 281 7.54 -3.11 -10.82
N LEU A 282 6.30 -2.71 -11.12
CA LEU A 282 5.54 -1.66 -10.41
C LEU A 282 4.34 -2.24 -9.63
N PRO A 283 4.51 -3.23 -8.72
CA PRO A 283 3.37 -3.90 -8.12
C PRO A 283 2.59 -3.00 -7.16
N VAL A 284 1.31 -2.85 -7.48
CA VAL A 284 0.20 -2.35 -6.63
C VAL A 284 -0.69 -3.53 -6.21
N SER A 285 -0.09 -4.64 -5.80
CA SER A 285 -0.87 -5.83 -5.44
C SER A 285 -1.66 -5.60 -4.15
N ALA A 286 -2.78 -6.30 -4.06
CA ALA A 286 -3.47 -6.50 -2.81
C ALA A 286 -2.56 -7.19 -1.78
N GLY A 287 -2.84 -6.95 -0.51
CA GLY A 287 -2.39 -7.83 0.56
C GLY A 287 -3.05 -9.19 0.43
N ALA A 288 -2.30 -10.25 0.75
CA ALA A 288 -2.85 -11.60 0.87
C ALA A 288 -3.84 -11.68 2.04
N LEU A 289 -4.76 -12.65 1.96
CA LEU A 289 -5.63 -12.99 3.08
C LEU A 289 -4.85 -13.58 4.25
N GLY A 290 -5.38 -13.42 5.45
CA GLY A 290 -5.03 -14.22 6.61
C GLY A 290 -5.71 -15.58 6.54
N ALA A 291 -4.98 -16.66 6.81
CA ALA A 291 -5.59 -17.99 6.93
C ALA A 291 -6.40 -18.12 8.22
N LYS A 292 -7.37 -19.02 8.23
CA LYS A 292 -8.13 -19.41 9.43
C LYS A 292 -7.26 -20.12 10.48
N GLY A 293 -7.81 -20.22 11.69
CA GLY A 293 -7.30 -21.08 12.77
C GLY A 293 -7.49 -22.58 12.50
N SER A 294 -7.16 -23.41 13.48
CA SER A 294 -7.30 -24.87 13.44
C SER A 294 -8.70 -25.35 13.06
N PRO A 295 -8.84 -26.56 12.46
CA PRO A 295 -10.11 -27.05 11.95
C PRO A 295 -11.18 -27.08 13.04
N GLY A 296 -12.27 -26.40 12.76
CA GLY A 296 -13.53 -26.42 13.49
C GLY A 296 -14.63 -26.12 12.49
N THR A 297 -15.87 -26.47 12.82
CA THR A 297 -16.98 -26.33 11.88
C THR A 297 -17.21 -24.86 11.50
N ASN A 298 -17.32 -24.56 10.21
CA ASN A 298 -17.69 -23.25 9.65
C ASN A 298 -16.72 -22.07 9.87
N GLN A 299 -15.41 -22.27 9.73
CA GLN A 299 -14.44 -21.16 9.70
C GLN A 299 -14.14 -20.68 8.28
N HIS A 300 -13.90 -19.37 8.16
CA HIS A 300 -13.54 -18.73 6.90
C HIS A 300 -12.15 -18.11 6.97
N ASP A 301 -11.40 -18.26 5.89
CA ASP A 301 -10.21 -17.45 5.65
C ASP A 301 -10.62 -15.97 5.52
N GLY A 302 -9.66 -15.07 5.68
CA GLY A 302 -9.84 -13.67 5.30
C GLY A 302 -10.10 -13.52 3.80
N ASN A 303 -10.54 -12.34 3.38
CA ASN A 303 -10.52 -12.00 1.96
C ASN A 303 -9.21 -11.31 1.62
N ALA A 304 -8.65 -11.63 0.45
CA ALA A 304 -7.54 -10.85 -0.07
C ALA A 304 -7.99 -9.38 -0.25
N GLY A 305 -7.02 -8.46 -0.18
CA GLY A 305 -7.28 -7.07 -0.50
C GLY A 305 -7.74 -6.88 -1.95
N VAL A 306 -8.20 -5.68 -2.27
CA VAL A 306 -8.37 -5.29 -3.66
C VAL A 306 -7.03 -4.76 -4.16
N ALA A 307 -6.63 -5.16 -5.37
CA ALA A 307 -5.43 -4.61 -5.96
C ALA A 307 -5.53 -3.09 -6.06
N GLY A 308 -4.43 -2.42 -5.77
CA GLY A 308 -4.28 -1.00 -5.97
C GLY A 308 -4.33 -0.60 -7.43
N LYS A 309 -4.26 0.71 -7.69
CA LYS A 309 -4.16 1.25 -9.05
C LYS A 309 -2.82 1.91 -9.27
N GLY A 310 -2.21 1.62 -10.41
CA GLY A 310 -1.00 2.27 -10.89
C GLY A 310 -1.30 3.09 -12.14
N ALA A 311 -0.67 4.25 -12.26
CA ALA A 311 -0.66 5.01 -13.50
C ALA A 311 0.73 5.59 -13.78
N LEU A 312 1.17 5.45 -15.03
CA LEU A 312 2.38 6.08 -15.56
C LEU A 312 2.01 6.98 -16.73
N TYR A 313 2.45 8.23 -16.64
CA TYR A 313 2.46 9.15 -17.76
C TYR A 313 3.86 9.30 -18.32
N ASN A 314 4.01 9.01 -19.60
CA ASN A 314 5.22 9.28 -20.36
C ASN A 314 4.99 10.54 -21.22
N ALA A 315 5.69 11.63 -20.89
CA ALA A 315 5.50 12.92 -21.54
C ALA A 315 6.14 12.97 -22.94
N THR A 316 7.13 12.13 -23.23
CA THR A 316 7.71 12.03 -24.58
C THR A 316 6.73 11.39 -25.55
N THR A 317 6.03 10.33 -25.14
CA THR A 317 5.05 9.63 -25.98
C THR A 317 3.62 10.15 -25.81
N LYS A 318 3.34 10.95 -24.78
CA LYS A 318 2.00 11.44 -24.41
C LYS A 318 1.02 10.33 -24.07
N THR A 319 1.51 9.22 -23.52
CA THR A 319 0.69 8.05 -23.21
C THR A 319 0.50 7.84 -21.73
N TRP A 320 -0.72 7.47 -21.35
CA TRP A 320 -1.04 6.89 -20.06
C TRP A 320 -0.96 5.37 -20.14
N THR A 321 -0.25 4.75 -19.21
CA THR A 321 -0.29 3.31 -18.96
C THR A 321 -0.89 3.11 -17.57
N ASN A 322 -1.98 2.35 -17.49
CA ASN A 322 -2.67 2.05 -16.23
C ASN A 322 -2.56 0.55 -15.95
N TRP A 323 -2.48 0.18 -14.69
CA TRP A 323 -2.49 -1.22 -14.22
C TRP A 323 -3.06 -1.35 -12.82
#